data_AF-A0A158EPC5-F1
#
_entry.id   AF-A0A158EPC5-F1
#
_cell.length_a   1.000
_cell.length_b   1.000
_cell.length_c   1.000
_cell.angle_alpha   90.00
_cell.angle_beta   90.00
_cell.angle_gamma   90.00
#
_symmetry.space_group_name_H-M   'P 1'
#
loop_
_entity.id
_entity.type
_entity.pdbx_description
1 polymer ?
#
loop_
_entity_poly.entity_id
_entity_poly.type
_entity_poly.pdbx_seq_one_letter_code
_entity_poly.pdbx_strand_id
1 'polypeptide(L)'
;MRDATQEEQAAFDYFKLRTYQSNAVLRVRELFEEGKHNVLLCAPTAAGKTRIAACLLHLERSAGRRSHFVVDRDPLTKQTSERFDEFRLDHGIVKQKHWRFRPYERVQILSVQTLMRRGWPCDPEPDLIVVDECHTSYQITKQRLERRDTRGLGLTATPFAKGLGQTYDALINVETTNRLIEQGALVPYRIFSPSQPDMKGVKVTGGEWNGEEATSRALQLVGDCVAEYLKHGEGKKFICSAITINHAKELHRQFTAAGVQCEVFTLAEEAVECEDIVTEFRKPDSYIRGLITVSKASKGFDVSDVGVVIMARPLRKSLSDHLQLLGRGLRTSPETGKTECIVLDHSGNCERFWDEMNEFFETGATELDDGTKKPKAAKKKPKAEDVMVKCPSCKTLHKATPSCPSCGFEYPRRATVEHIPGTLQEMLASGNQRKLVADVWPQVCCYARSLNPNDPNRARGKAYAMYKQLTGVMAKADFWSTETKPVSPELRKRLENLDKQYWIKRRAQQRKTA
;
A
#
# COMPACT_ATOMS: atom_id res chain seq x y z
N MET A 1 7.62 25.61 -10.04
CA MET A 1 8.13 24.92 -11.24
C MET A 1 8.40 26.00 -12.26
N ARG A 2 9.55 25.95 -12.92
CA ARG A 2 9.84 26.87 -14.03
C ARG A 2 8.99 26.54 -15.25
N ASP A 3 8.89 27.50 -16.16
CA ASP A 3 8.28 27.26 -17.47
C ASP A 3 9.18 26.34 -18.32
N ALA A 4 8.53 25.58 -19.21
CA ALA A 4 9.22 24.73 -20.17
C ALA A 4 9.93 25.58 -21.23
N THR A 5 11.13 25.16 -21.63
CA THR A 5 11.77 25.74 -22.81
C THR A 5 11.03 25.34 -24.08
N GLN A 6 11.30 26.01 -25.21
CA GLN A 6 10.69 25.66 -26.50
C GLN A 6 11.01 24.21 -26.92
N GLU A 7 12.24 23.75 -26.66
CA GLU A 7 12.65 22.35 -26.95
C GLU A 7 11.90 21.36 -26.06
N GLU A 8 11.75 21.67 -24.76
CA GLU A 8 11.00 20.84 -23.83
C GLU A 8 9.51 20.76 -24.21
N GLN A 9 8.90 21.89 -24.58
CA GLN A 9 7.51 21.91 -25.02
C GLN A 9 7.31 21.09 -26.31
N ALA A 10 8.21 21.22 -27.29
CA ALA A 10 8.18 20.43 -28.51
C ALA A 10 8.27 18.92 -28.21
N ALA A 11 9.13 18.52 -27.26
CA ALA A 11 9.20 17.13 -26.81
C ALA A 11 7.90 16.69 -26.11
N PHE A 12 7.32 17.54 -25.26
CA PHE A 12 6.07 17.22 -24.55
C PHE A 12 4.92 16.97 -25.53
N ASP A 13 4.81 17.79 -26.57
CA ASP A 13 3.80 17.65 -27.61
C ASP A 13 4.05 16.39 -28.45
N TYR A 14 5.31 16.13 -28.83
CA TYR A 14 5.71 14.93 -29.57
C TYR A 14 5.35 13.63 -28.83
N PHE A 15 5.68 13.56 -27.53
CA PHE A 15 5.33 12.41 -26.69
C PHE A 15 3.88 12.44 -26.19
N LYS A 16 3.11 13.48 -26.51
CA LYS A 16 1.74 13.72 -26.02
C LYS A 16 1.66 13.53 -24.50
N LEU A 17 2.54 14.21 -23.76
CA LEU A 17 2.58 14.14 -22.32
C LEU A 17 1.34 14.80 -21.71
N ARG A 18 0.81 14.19 -20.64
CA ARG A 18 -0.17 14.86 -19.77
C ARG A 18 0.55 15.86 -18.86
N THR A 19 -0.18 16.84 -18.33
CA THR A 19 0.38 17.91 -17.49
C THR A 19 1.19 17.38 -16.30
N TYR A 20 0.72 16.34 -15.60
CA TYR A 20 1.48 15.75 -14.50
C TYR A 20 2.78 15.07 -14.97
N GLN A 21 2.82 14.58 -16.22
CA GLN A 21 4.01 13.95 -16.82
C GLN A 21 5.04 15.00 -17.24
N SER A 22 4.60 16.09 -17.87
CA SER A 22 5.48 17.21 -18.23
C SER A 22 6.07 17.88 -16.97
N ASN A 23 5.26 18.07 -15.93
CA ASN A 23 5.70 18.57 -14.63
C ASN A 23 6.78 17.66 -14.01
N ALA A 24 6.60 16.34 -14.10
CA ALA A 24 7.60 15.39 -13.61
C ALA A 24 8.92 15.48 -14.41
N VAL A 25 8.86 15.63 -15.74
CA VAL A 25 10.07 15.82 -16.58
C VAL A 25 10.80 17.11 -16.19
N LEU A 26 10.08 18.23 -16.04
CA LEU A 26 10.66 19.50 -15.60
C LEU A 26 11.31 19.37 -14.23
N ARG A 27 10.62 18.74 -13.27
CA ARG A 27 11.15 18.58 -11.92
C ARG A 27 12.41 17.72 -11.86
N VAL A 28 12.49 16.66 -12.66
CA VAL A 28 13.72 15.85 -12.78
C VAL A 28 14.89 16.71 -13.25
N ARG A 29 14.68 17.55 -14.28
CA ARG A 29 15.73 18.40 -14.85
C ARG A 29 16.16 19.50 -13.89
N GLU A 30 15.21 20.16 -13.22
CA GLU A 30 15.48 21.14 -12.15
C GLU A 30 16.35 20.53 -11.05
N LEU A 31 16.05 19.31 -10.58
CA LEU A 31 16.85 18.64 -9.55
C LEU A 31 18.29 18.34 -10.01
N PHE A 32 18.47 17.97 -11.29
CA PHE A 32 19.82 17.80 -11.85
C PHE A 32 20.57 19.14 -11.94
N GLU A 33 19.89 20.24 -12.28
CA GLU A 33 20.44 21.60 -12.27
C GLU A 33 20.79 22.08 -10.84
N GLU A 34 20.00 21.68 -9.84
CA GLU A 34 20.26 21.88 -8.40
C GLU A 34 21.43 21.02 -7.86
N GLY A 35 22.06 20.19 -8.70
CA GLY A 35 23.20 19.36 -8.32
C GLY A 35 22.84 18.05 -7.61
N LYS A 36 21.59 17.59 -7.67
CA LYS A 36 21.24 16.21 -7.26
C LYS A 36 21.79 15.25 -8.31
N HIS A 37 22.52 14.22 -7.88
CA HIS A 37 23.12 13.25 -8.82
C HIS A 37 22.12 12.15 -9.17
N ASN A 38 21.42 11.62 -8.16
CA ASN A 38 20.50 10.51 -8.32
C ASN A 38 19.09 10.91 -7.87
N VAL A 39 18.14 10.90 -8.79
CA VAL A 39 16.74 11.26 -8.52
C VAL A 39 15.87 10.00 -8.61
N LEU A 40 14.97 9.79 -7.65
CA LEU A 40 13.99 8.72 -7.69
C LEU A 40 12.62 9.29 -8.07
N LEU A 41 12.04 8.76 -9.14
CA LEU A 41 10.72 9.10 -9.63
C LEU A 41 9.74 7.98 -9.28
N CYS A 42 8.87 8.28 -8.33
CA CYS A 42 7.74 7.46 -7.92
C CYS A 42 6.53 7.83 -8.80
N ALA A 43 6.10 6.91 -9.65
CA ALA A 43 4.85 7.06 -10.38
C ALA A 43 3.99 5.81 -10.23
N PRO A 44 2.71 5.95 -9.84
CA PRO A 44 1.78 4.83 -9.76
C PRO A 44 1.81 3.96 -11.02
N THR A 45 1.52 2.67 -10.85
CA THR A 45 1.34 1.78 -12.00
C THR A 45 0.29 2.38 -12.93
N ALA A 46 0.54 2.32 -14.24
CA ALA A 46 -0.27 2.97 -15.27
C ALA A 46 -0.21 4.51 -15.38
N ALA A 47 0.57 5.21 -14.54
CA ALA A 47 0.77 6.66 -14.68
C ALA A 47 1.61 7.06 -15.93
N GLY A 48 2.23 6.10 -16.62
CA GLY A 48 3.01 6.31 -17.84
C GLY A 48 4.51 6.54 -17.62
N LYS A 49 5.13 5.87 -16.63
CA LYS A 49 6.57 5.93 -16.33
C LYS A 49 7.46 5.82 -17.57
N THR A 50 7.21 4.83 -18.43
CA THR A 50 8.00 4.60 -19.64
C THR A 50 7.92 5.77 -20.62
N ARG A 51 6.79 6.47 -20.70
CA ARG A 51 6.62 7.65 -21.56
C ARG A 51 7.38 8.86 -21.02
N ILE A 52 7.34 9.09 -19.72
CA ILE A 52 8.15 10.11 -19.03
C ILE A 52 9.64 9.84 -19.30
N ALA A 53 10.08 8.61 -19.10
CA ALA A 53 11.47 8.21 -19.33
C ALA A 53 11.88 8.37 -20.79
N ALA A 54 11.05 7.95 -21.75
CA ALA A 54 11.33 8.10 -23.17
C ALA A 54 11.46 9.58 -23.58
N CYS A 55 10.64 10.47 -23.02
CA CYS A 55 10.77 11.91 -23.23
C CYS A 55 12.10 12.46 -22.70
N LEU A 56 12.51 12.05 -21.49
CA LEU A 56 13.81 12.45 -20.94
C LEU A 56 14.98 11.93 -21.79
N LEU A 57 14.93 10.66 -22.21
CA LEU A 57 15.95 10.07 -23.09
C LEU A 57 16.01 10.77 -24.45
N HIS A 58 14.87 11.20 -24.99
CA HIS A 58 14.82 11.98 -26.22
C HIS A 58 15.51 13.34 -26.06
N LEU A 59 15.22 14.07 -24.97
CA LEU A 59 15.87 15.35 -24.68
C LEU A 59 17.40 15.20 -24.50
N GLU A 60 17.84 14.13 -23.82
CA GLU A 60 19.26 13.82 -23.69
C GLU A 60 19.91 13.50 -25.04
N ARG A 61 19.25 12.69 -25.88
CA ARG A 61 19.71 12.37 -27.23
C ARG A 61 19.81 13.61 -28.11
N SER A 62 18.81 14.49 -28.08
CA SER A 62 18.77 15.74 -28.87
C SER A 62 19.89 16.70 -28.46
N ALA A 63 20.26 16.69 -27.19
CA ALA A 63 21.44 17.41 -26.68
C ALA A 63 22.78 16.71 -26.96
N GLY A 64 22.80 15.64 -27.76
CA GLY A 64 24.01 14.90 -28.09
C GLY A 64 24.58 14.03 -26.96
N ARG A 65 23.81 13.82 -25.89
CA ARG A 65 24.21 13.00 -24.72
C ARG A 65 23.80 11.54 -24.89
N ARG A 66 24.46 10.65 -24.14
CA ARG A 66 24.23 9.21 -24.14
C ARG A 66 23.46 8.77 -22.91
N SER A 67 22.64 7.75 -23.06
CA SER A 67 21.81 7.27 -21.97
C SER A 67 21.67 5.76 -21.95
N HIS A 68 21.70 5.20 -20.75
CA HIS A 68 21.47 3.79 -20.49
C HIS A 68 20.11 3.61 -19.82
N PHE A 69 19.24 2.78 -20.38
CA PHE A 69 17.96 2.39 -19.80
C PHE A 69 18.04 0.94 -19.31
N VAL A 70 18.06 0.76 -17.99
CA VAL A 70 18.26 -0.53 -17.34
C VAL A 70 16.91 -1.11 -16.94
N VAL A 71 16.67 -2.37 -17.34
CA VAL A 71 15.47 -3.14 -16.98
C VAL A 71 15.82 -4.32 -16.06
N ASP A 72 14.87 -4.70 -15.21
CA ASP A 72 14.99 -5.79 -14.23
C ASP A 72 15.40 -7.13 -14.87
N ARG A 73 14.86 -7.47 -16.06
CA ARG A 73 15.01 -8.80 -16.68
C ARG A 73 15.13 -8.74 -18.20
N ASP A 74 15.77 -9.76 -18.77
CA ASP A 74 15.98 -9.92 -20.21
C ASP A 74 14.67 -9.83 -21.02
N PRO A 75 13.55 -10.50 -20.65
CA PRO A 75 12.31 -10.38 -21.41
C PRO A 75 11.75 -8.96 -21.49
N LEU A 76 12.00 -8.12 -20.48
CA LEU A 76 11.56 -6.72 -20.46
C LEU A 76 12.34 -5.83 -21.43
N THR A 77 13.50 -6.28 -21.91
CA THR A 77 14.27 -5.55 -22.94
C THR A 77 13.47 -5.45 -24.24
N LYS A 78 12.81 -6.54 -24.66
CA LYS A 78 11.97 -6.57 -25.86
C LYS A 78 10.77 -5.64 -25.71
N GLN A 79 10.02 -5.75 -24.63
CA GLN A 79 8.87 -4.88 -24.37
C GLN A 79 9.25 -3.39 -24.32
N THR A 80 10.39 -3.07 -23.70
CA THR A 80 10.87 -1.68 -23.66
C THR A 80 11.28 -1.20 -25.04
N SER A 81 11.91 -2.07 -25.84
CA SER A 81 12.28 -1.79 -27.24
C SER A 81 11.06 -1.50 -28.10
N GLU A 82 10.03 -2.35 -28.03
CA GLU A 82 8.74 -2.15 -28.71
C GLU A 82 8.11 -0.81 -28.32
N ARG A 83 8.12 -0.47 -27.02
CA ARG A 83 7.57 0.80 -26.55
C ARG A 83 8.38 2.01 -27.03
N PHE A 84 9.70 1.88 -27.13
CA PHE A 84 10.55 2.93 -27.69
C PHE A 84 10.34 3.07 -29.21
N ASP A 85 10.06 1.98 -29.94
CA ASP A 85 9.70 2.02 -31.35
C ASP A 85 8.37 2.75 -31.59
N GLU A 86 7.36 2.48 -30.75
CA GLU A 86 6.08 3.21 -30.78
C GLU A 86 6.27 4.72 -30.58
N PHE A 87 7.26 5.10 -29.77
CA PHE A 87 7.65 6.50 -29.58
C PHE A 87 8.65 7.02 -30.62
N ARG A 88 9.10 6.17 -31.55
CA ARG A 88 10.17 6.43 -32.52
C ARG A 88 11.44 6.99 -31.86
N LEU A 89 11.81 6.42 -30.71
CA LEU A 89 13.06 6.69 -30.03
C LEU A 89 14.09 5.64 -30.48
N ASP A 90 15.03 6.05 -31.32
CA ASP A 90 16.11 5.17 -31.78
C ASP A 90 16.99 4.70 -30.61
N HIS A 91 17.24 3.39 -30.57
CA HIS A 91 17.97 2.75 -29.48
C HIS A 91 18.65 1.45 -29.90
N GLY A 92 19.75 1.13 -29.21
CA GLY A 92 20.42 -0.17 -29.25
C GLY A 92 20.04 -1.04 -28.06
N ILE A 93 20.27 -2.35 -28.17
CA ILE A 93 20.14 -3.30 -27.06
C ILE A 93 21.49 -3.95 -26.80
N VAL A 94 22.01 -3.79 -25.59
CA VAL A 94 23.27 -4.39 -25.15
C VAL A 94 23.02 -5.86 -24.82
N LYS A 95 23.07 -6.72 -25.84
CA LYS A 95 22.93 -8.17 -25.72
C LYS A 95 23.67 -8.86 -26.88
N GLN A 96 24.39 -9.94 -26.58
CA GLN A 96 25.19 -10.64 -27.60
C GLN A 96 24.31 -11.24 -28.69
N LYS A 97 24.76 -11.16 -29.94
CA LYS A 97 24.05 -11.69 -31.12
C LYS A 97 22.59 -11.17 -31.23
N HIS A 98 22.27 -10.05 -30.59
CA HIS A 98 20.98 -9.42 -30.76
C HIS A 98 20.96 -8.63 -32.06
N TRP A 99 19.93 -8.81 -32.90
CA TRP A 99 19.79 -8.10 -34.18
C TRP A 99 19.81 -6.58 -34.04
N ARG A 100 19.38 -6.09 -32.87
CA ARG A 100 19.39 -4.68 -32.47
C ARG A 100 20.61 -4.25 -31.65
N PHE A 101 21.71 -5.00 -31.71
CA PHE A 101 22.97 -4.55 -31.13
C PHE A 101 23.53 -3.39 -31.97
N ARG A 102 23.23 -2.17 -31.54
CA ARG A 102 23.56 -0.91 -32.25
C ARG A 102 24.29 0.04 -31.29
N PRO A 103 25.59 -0.19 -31.02
CA PRO A 103 26.34 0.60 -30.04
C PRO A 103 26.51 2.08 -30.42
N TYR A 104 26.34 2.40 -31.72
CA TYR A 104 26.36 3.78 -32.21
C TYR A 104 25.14 4.62 -31.77
N GLU A 105 24.03 3.97 -31.39
CA GLU A 105 22.86 4.68 -30.87
C GLU A 105 23.16 5.35 -29.52
N ARG A 106 22.58 6.53 -29.30
CA ARG A 106 22.80 7.29 -28.06
C ARG A 106 22.04 6.71 -26.88
N VAL A 107 20.92 6.02 -27.13
CA VAL A 107 20.13 5.34 -26.13
C VAL A 107 20.41 3.84 -26.20
N GLN A 108 20.79 3.23 -25.08
CA GLN A 108 21.04 1.80 -24.98
C GLN A 108 20.12 1.18 -23.94
N ILE A 109 19.45 0.07 -24.28
CA ILE A 109 18.70 -0.76 -23.33
C ILE A 109 19.61 -1.87 -22.80
N LEU A 110 19.65 -2.03 -21.49
CA LEU A 110 20.44 -3.05 -20.79
C LEU A 110 19.54 -3.80 -19.82
N SER A 111 19.74 -5.10 -19.66
CA SER A 111 19.14 -5.83 -18.55
C SER A 111 20.12 -5.94 -17.40
N VAL A 112 19.61 -5.98 -16.16
CA VAL A 112 20.43 -6.29 -14.97
C VAL A 112 21.17 -7.63 -15.14
N GLN A 113 20.52 -8.63 -15.73
CA GLN A 113 21.12 -9.95 -15.97
C GLN A 113 22.31 -9.88 -16.93
N THR A 114 22.25 -9.04 -17.96
CA THR A 114 23.39 -8.82 -18.86
C THR A 114 24.51 -8.10 -18.12
N LEU A 115 24.19 -7.06 -17.35
CA LEU A 115 25.15 -6.32 -16.54
C LEU A 115 25.86 -7.24 -15.53
N MET A 116 25.14 -8.09 -14.80
CA MET A 116 25.73 -9.00 -13.82
C MET A 116 26.71 -10.00 -14.46
N ARG A 117 26.48 -10.39 -15.71
CA ARG A 117 27.34 -11.34 -16.44
C ARG A 117 28.54 -10.68 -17.12
N ARG A 118 28.45 -9.40 -17.48
CA ARG A 118 29.41 -8.73 -18.37
C ARG A 118 30.04 -7.47 -17.82
N GLY A 119 29.53 -6.96 -16.70
CA GLY A 119 29.83 -5.63 -16.23
C GLY A 119 29.05 -4.54 -16.97
N TRP A 120 29.24 -3.31 -16.52
CA TRP A 120 28.70 -2.11 -17.17
C TRP A 120 29.56 -1.75 -18.38
N PRO A 121 28.99 -1.41 -19.55
CA PRO A 121 29.77 -0.94 -20.68
C PRO A 121 30.54 0.33 -20.31
N CYS A 122 31.86 0.32 -20.51
CA CYS A 122 32.76 1.41 -20.13
C CYS A 122 33.07 2.38 -21.28
N ASP A 123 32.73 2.03 -22.53
CA ASP A 123 32.99 2.90 -23.69
C ASP A 123 31.84 2.82 -24.70
N PRO A 124 31.19 3.95 -25.04
CA PRO A 124 31.26 5.23 -24.32
C PRO A 124 30.44 5.22 -23.03
N GLU A 125 30.87 5.97 -22.02
CA GLU A 125 30.10 6.15 -20.78
C GLU A 125 28.81 6.95 -21.02
N PRO A 126 27.71 6.65 -20.29
CA PRO A 126 26.47 7.40 -20.39
C PRO A 126 26.53 8.72 -19.59
N ASP A 127 25.77 9.72 -20.03
CA ASP A 127 25.51 10.97 -19.29
C ASP A 127 24.28 10.87 -18.36
N LEU A 128 23.41 9.89 -18.64
CA LEU A 128 22.21 9.58 -17.86
C LEU A 128 22.01 8.06 -17.77
N ILE A 129 21.74 7.58 -16.56
CA ILE A 129 21.38 6.19 -16.28
C ILE A 129 19.96 6.17 -15.74
N VAL A 130 19.06 5.52 -16.46
CA VAL A 130 17.68 5.29 -16.02
C VAL A 130 17.57 3.84 -15.57
N VAL A 131 17.05 3.58 -14.36
CA VAL A 131 16.85 2.24 -13.81
C VAL A 131 15.37 2.02 -13.56
N ASP A 132 14.74 1.15 -14.35
CA ASP A 132 13.36 0.74 -14.13
C ASP A 132 13.23 -0.28 -13.00
N GLU A 133 12.10 -0.25 -12.31
CA GLU A 133 11.84 -1.01 -11.07
C GLU A 133 13.01 -0.92 -10.06
N CYS A 134 13.52 0.31 -9.86
CA CYS A 134 14.72 0.56 -9.07
C CYS A 134 14.61 0.15 -7.58
N HIS A 135 13.40 -0.11 -7.09
CA HIS A 135 13.13 -0.68 -5.76
C HIS A 135 13.73 -2.09 -5.58
N THR A 136 14.06 -2.79 -6.67
CA THR A 136 14.75 -4.09 -6.62
C THR A 136 16.17 -3.97 -6.07
N SER A 137 16.79 -2.78 -6.17
CA SER A 137 18.08 -2.44 -5.56
C SER A 137 19.19 -3.45 -5.83
N TYR A 138 19.35 -3.88 -7.09
CA TYR A 138 20.47 -4.75 -7.47
C TYR A 138 21.82 -4.11 -7.16
N GLN A 139 22.75 -4.93 -6.66
CA GLN A 139 24.08 -4.45 -6.26
C GLN A 139 24.83 -3.77 -7.41
N ILE A 140 24.75 -4.31 -8.63
CA ILE A 140 25.46 -3.73 -9.79
C ILE A 140 24.93 -2.33 -10.17
N THR A 141 23.62 -2.11 -10.11
CA THR A 141 23.02 -0.80 -10.37
C THR A 141 23.30 0.16 -9.22
N LYS A 142 23.22 -0.32 -7.98
CA LYS A 142 23.52 0.47 -6.78
C LYS A 142 24.97 0.98 -6.83
N GLN A 143 25.93 0.08 -7.02
CA GLN A 143 27.35 0.41 -7.11
C GLN A 143 27.66 1.38 -8.25
N ARG A 144 26.96 1.27 -9.41
CA ARG A 144 27.15 2.23 -10.51
C ARG A 144 26.64 3.61 -10.13
N LEU A 145 25.45 3.72 -9.55
CA LEU A 145 24.85 4.99 -9.15
C LEU A 145 25.58 5.65 -7.97
N GLU A 146 26.15 4.86 -7.06
CA GLU A 146 26.93 5.35 -5.91
C GLU A 146 28.25 6.02 -6.29
N ARG A 147 28.77 5.79 -7.50
CA ARG A 147 29.93 6.51 -8.03
C ARG A 147 29.65 8.00 -8.22
N ARG A 148 28.39 8.39 -8.43
CA ARG A 148 27.94 9.78 -8.60
C ARG A 148 28.66 10.56 -9.71
N ASP A 149 29.31 9.86 -10.62
CA ASP A 149 30.00 10.36 -11.81
C ASP A 149 29.05 10.53 -13.01
N THR A 150 27.84 9.98 -12.92
CA THR A 150 26.79 10.07 -13.94
C THR A 150 25.46 10.39 -13.27
N ARG A 151 24.58 11.15 -13.95
CA ARG A 151 23.21 11.41 -13.46
C ARG A 151 22.38 10.13 -13.46
N GLY A 152 21.74 9.83 -12.34
CA GLY A 152 20.89 8.66 -12.14
C GLY A 152 19.42 9.02 -12.03
N LEU A 153 18.55 8.26 -12.69
CA LEU A 153 17.10 8.33 -12.56
C LEU A 153 16.55 6.94 -12.22
N GLY A 154 16.03 6.77 -11.00
CA GLY A 154 15.31 5.56 -10.61
C GLY A 154 13.83 5.69 -10.91
N LEU A 155 13.22 4.68 -11.52
CA LEU A 155 11.78 4.63 -11.76
C LEU A 155 11.16 3.51 -10.92
N THR A 156 10.06 3.81 -10.21
CA THR A 156 9.32 2.78 -9.48
C THR A 156 7.86 3.20 -9.24
N ALA A 157 6.94 2.24 -9.11
CA ALA A 157 5.62 2.50 -8.51
C ALA A 157 5.62 2.42 -6.98
N THR A 158 6.62 1.76 -6.42
CA THR A 158 6.58 1.24 -5.05
C THR A 158 7.94 1.47 -4.39
N PRO A 159 8.24 2.70 -3.93
CA PRO A 159 9.53 3.07 -3.35
C PRO A 159 9.67 2.61 -1.88
N PHE A 160 9.20 1.40 -1.56
CA PHE A 160 9.19 0.88 -0.18
C PHE A 160 10.46 0.08 0.17
N ALA A 161 11.39 -0.03 -0.78
CA ALA A 161 12.63 -0.76 -0.55
C ALA A 161 13.53 0.00 0.42
N LYS A 162 14.12 -0.74 1.36
CA LYS A 162 15.02 -0.17 2.37
C LYS A 162 16.31 0.34 1.75
N GLY A 163 16.82 1.45 2.27
CA GLY A 163 18.10 2.03 1.85
C GLY A 163 18.07 2.74 0.50
N LEU A 164 16.90 3.01 -0.09
CA LEU A 164 16.81 3.82 -1.32
C LEU A 164 17.38 5.24 -1.12
N GLY A 165 17.24 5.82 0.08
CA GLY A 165 17.82 7.12 0.43
C GLY A 165 19.34 7.14 0.52
N GLN A 166 20.01 5.98 0.48
CA GLN A 166 21.48 5.90 0.39
C GLN A 166 21.96 6.10 -1.06
N THR A 167 21.13 5.72 -2.03
CA THR A 167 21.46 5.77 -3.46
C THR A 167 20.86 7.01 -4.12
N TYR A 168 19.66 7.44 -3.72
CA TYR A 168 18.93 8.55 -4.33
C TYR A 168 18.87 9.76 -3.39
N ASP A 169 19.09 10.94 -3.96
CA ASP A 169 19.22 12.22 -3.25
C ASP A 169 17.89 12.96 -3.12
N ALA A 170 16.92 12.61 -3.96
CA ALA A 170 15.62 13.26 -4.03
C ALA A 170 14.54 12.28 -4.52
N LEU A 171 13.32 12.49 -4.05
CA LEU A 171 12.12 11.74 -4.42
C LEU A 171 11.11 12.69 -5.09
N ILE A 172 10.63 12.30 -6.26
CA ILE A 172 9.52 12.95 -6.95
C ILE A 172 8.34 12.00 -6.93
N ASN A 173 7.19 12.45 -6.41
CA ASN A 173 5.91 11.84 -6.74
C ASN A 173 5.40 12.49 -8.03
N VAL A 174 5.22 11.69 -9.07
CA VAL A 174 4.68 12.17 -10.35
C VAL A 174 3.26 12.68 -10.16
N GLU A 175 2.43 11.88 -9.51
CA GLU A 175 1.06 12.18 -9.11
C GLU A 175 0.57 11.08 -8.17
N THR A 176 -0.46 11.34 -7.37
CA THR A 176 -1.07 10.33 -6.49
C THR A 176 -2.16 9.54 -7.22
N THR A 177 -2.42 8.30 -6.81
CA THR A 177 -3.41 7.45 -7.50
C THR A 177 -4.81 8.08 -7.49
N ASN A 178 -5.21 8.71 -6.37
CA ASN A 178 -6.51 9.37 -6.27
C ASN A 178 -6.62 10.55 -7.24
N ARG A 179 -5.59 11.39 -7.31
CA ARG A 179 -5.53 12.50 -8.27
C ARG A 179 -5.57 12.02 -9.73
N LEU A 180 -4.89 10.92 -10.05
CA LEU A 180 -4.95 10.33 -11.38
C LEU A 180 -6.35 9.81 -11.73
N ILE A 181 -7.09 9.28 -10.76
CA ILE A 181 -8.49 8.87 -10.95
C ILE A 181 -9.37 10.11 -11.16
N GLU A 182 -9.24 11.14 -10.33
CA GLU A 182 -9.97 12.41 -10.45
C GLU A 182 -9.77 13.08 -11.82
N GLN A 183 -8.54 13.05 -12.34
CA GLN A 183 -8.17 13.61 -13.64
C GLN A 183 -8.61 12.73 -14.84
N GLY A 184 -9.21 11.55 -14.59
CA GLY A 184 -9.56 10.59 -15.64
C GLY A 184 -8.34 9.94 -16.32
N ALA A 185 -7.15 10.03 -15.72
CA ALA A 185 -5.94 9.35 -16.19
C ALA A 185 -5.94 7.85 -15.84
N LEU A 186 -6.64 7.48 -14.76
CA LEU A 186 -6.96 6.13 -14.32
C LEU A 186 -8.48 5.98 -14.13
N VAL A 187 -8.98 4.75 -14.17
CA VAL A 187 -10.38 4.45 -13.81
C VAL A 187 -10.51 4.21 -12.30
N PRO A 188 -11.66 4.56 -11.68
CA PRO A 188 -11.97 4.13 -10.32
C PRO A 188 -12.06 2.60 -10.22
N TYR A 189 -12.02 2.08 -9.00
CA TYR A 189 -12.12 0.65 -8.73
C TYR A 189 -13.15 0.32 -7.66
N ARG A 190 -13.69 -0.90 -7.74
CA ARG A 190 -14.65 -1.44 -6.77
C ARG A 190 -14.18 -2.80 -6.27
N ILE A 191 -14.04 -2.92 -4.95
CA ILE A 191 -13.52 -4.14 -4.31
C ILE A 191 -14.68 -5.00 -3.80
N PHE A 192 -14.72 -6.25 -4.23
CA PHE A 192 -15.53 -7.32 -3.66
C PHE A 192 -14.58 -8.28 -2.96
N SER A 193 -14.82 -8.55 -1.69
CA SER A 193 -14.03 -9.53 -0.95
C SER A 193 -14.98 -10.55 -0.34
N PRO A 194 -15.43 -11.57 -1.08
CA PRO A 194 -16.48 -12.49 -0.65
C PRO A 194 -15.97 -13.51 0.38
N SER A 195 -14.88 -14.20 0.07
CA SER A 195 -14.24 -15.23 0.91
C SER A 195 -12.74 -14.99 1.04
N GLN A 196 -12.11 -15.50 2.12
CA GLN A 196 -10.66 -15.42 2.31
C GLN A 196 -10.15 -16.69 3.03
N PRO A 197 -8.94 -17.18 2.70
CA PRO A 197 -8.42 -18.38 3.32
C PRO A 197 -7.96 -18.08 4.76
N ASP A 198 -8.19 -19.03 5.68
CA ASP A 198 -7.60 -18.94 7.01
C ASP A 198 -6.10 -19.27 6.94
N MET A 199 -5.29 -18.23 7.07
CA MET A 199 -3.83 -18.29 7.06
C MET A 199 -3.22 -18.47 8.45
N LYS A 200 -4.02 -18.71 9.49
CA LYS A 200 -3.52 -18.94 10.85
C LYS A 200 -2.67 -20.21 10.91
N GLY A 201 -1.44 -20.06 11.42
CA GLY A 201 -0.50 -21.17 11.60
C GLY A 201 0.31 -21.54 10.36
N VAL A 202 0.09 -20.89 9.21
CA VAL A 202 0.90 -21.13 8.00
C VAL A 202 2.32 -20.60 8.20
N LYS A 203 3.32 -21.41 7.85
CA LYS A 203 4.74 -21.07 7.98
C LYS A 203 5.08 -19.84 7.13
N VAL A 204 6.00 -19.01 7.63
CA VAL A 204 6.49 -17.82 6.92
C VAL A 204 7.91 -18.06 6.43
N THR A 205 8.17 -17.80 5.15
CA THR A 205 9.48 -17.91 4.51
C THR A 205 9.74 -16.63 3.70
N GLY A 206 10.89 -15.98 3.92
CA GLY A 206 11.21 -14.74 3.20
C GLY A 206 10.25 -13.57 3.49
N GLY A 207 9.49 -13.62 4.58
CA GLY A 207 8.50 -12.60 4.95
C GLY A 207 7.08 -12.88 4.47
N GLU A 208 6.91 -13.77 3.49
CA GLU A 208 5.64 -14.24 2.94
C GLU A 208 5.24 -15.62 3.45
N TRP A 209 3.98 -16.01 3.27
CA TRP A 209 3.54 -17.37 3.61
C TRP A 209 4.16 -18.43 2.70
N ASN A 210 4.44 -19.60 3.25
CA ASN A 210 4.91 -20.75 2.48
C ASN A 210 3.89 -21.12 1.40
N GLY A 211 4.37 -21.25 0.16
CA GLY A 211 3.50 -21.40 -1.00
C GLY A 211 2.70 -22.72 -1.04
N GLU A 212 3.26 -23.82 -0.55
CA GLU A 212 2.58 -25.13 -0.56
C GLU A 212 1.47 -25.17 0.48
N GLU A 213 1.78 -24.78 1.72
CA GLU A 213 0.78 -24.68 2.80
C GLU A 213 -0.33 -23.69 2.44
N ALA A 214 0.02 -22.53 1.88
CA ALA A 214 -0.94 -21.52 1.43
C ALA A 214 -1.81 -22.03 0.27
N THR A 215 -1.24 -22.80 -0.67
CA THR A 215 -2.00 -23.42 -1.77
C THR A 215 -3.06 -24.36 -1.22
N SER A 216 -2.70 -25.25 -0.28
CA SER A 216 -3.65 -26.17 0.34
C SER A 216 -4.86 -25.46 0.97
N ARG A 217 -4.64 -24.31 1.61
CA ARG A 217 -5.72 -23.48 2.19
C ARG A 217 -6.56 -22.78 1.13
N ALA A 218 -5.94 -22.31 0.05
CA ALA A 218 -6.61 -21.52 -0.98
C ALA A 218 -7.39 -22.38 -2.01
N LEU A 219 -7.04 -23.66 -2.18
CA LEU A 219 -7.72 -24.55 -3.13
C LEU A 219 -9.24 -24.63 -2.90
N GLN A 220 -9.69 -24.49 -1.65
CA GLN A 220 -11.11 -24.49 -1.29
C GLN A 220 -11.87 -23.28 -1.84
N LEU A 221 -11.18 -22.21 -2.22
CA LEU A 221 -11.75 -20.94 -2.67
C LEU A 221 -11.66 -20.73 -4.17
N VAL A 222 -11.11 -21.69 -4.92
CA VAL A 222 -10.98 -21.60 -6.38
C VAL A 222 -12.37 -21.52 -7.03
N GLY A 223 -13.34 -22.32 -6.55
CA GLY A 223 -14.72 -22.27 -7.04
C GLY A 223 -15.36 -20.89 -6.86
N ASP A 224 -15.11 -20.25 -5.70
CA ASP A 224 -15.59 -18.90 -5.43
C ASP A 224 -14.99 -17.88 -6.40
N CYS A 225 -13.71 -18.03 -6.78
CA CYS A 225 -13.06 -17.13 -7.74
C CYS A 225 -13.79 -17.12 -9.09
N VAL A 226 -14.20 -18.30 -9.57
CA VAL A 226 -14.93 -18.45 -10.83
C VAL A 226 -16.35 -17.90 -10.69
N ALA A 227 -17.06 -18.25 -9.63
CA ALA A 227 -18.43 -17.80 -9.40
C ALA A 227 -18.54 -16.27 -9.30
N GLU A 228 -17.61 -15.63 -8.60
CA GLU A 228 -17.61 -14.18 -8.40
C GLU A 228 -17.16 -13.44 -9.67
N TYR A 229 -16.29 -14.05 -10.48
CA TYR A 229 -15.99 -13.55 -11.83
C TYR A 229 -17.22 -13.58 -12.72
N LEU A 230 -17.93 -14.72 -12.80
CA LEU A 230 -19.15 -14.82 -13.62
C LEU A 230 -20.22 -13.80 -13.18
N LYS A 231 -20.33 -13.55 -11.88
CA LYS A 231 -21.31 -12.61 -11.34
C LYS A 231 -20.99 -11.14 -11.62
N HIS A 232 -19.72 -10.75 -11.51
CA HIS A 232 -19.32 -9.34 -11.51
C HIS A 232 -18.55 -8.91 -12.77
N GLY A 233 -17.85 -9.84 -13.40
CA GLY A 233 -16.82 -9.58 -14.41
C GLY A 233 -16.98 -10.34 -15.72
N GLU A 234 -18.07 -11.08 -15.93
CA GLU A 234 -18.29 -11.88 -17.13
C GLU A 234 -18.07 -11.08 -18.43
N GLY A 235 -17.37 -11.69 -19.38
CA GLY A 235 -16.99 -11.09 -20.66
C GLY A 235 -15.82 -10.10 -20.59
N LYS A 236 -15.54 -9.51 -19.42
CA LYS A 236 -14.40 -8.59 -19.24
C LYS A 236 -13.09 -9.36 -19.14
N LYS A 237 -12.03 -8.76 -19.68
CA LYS A 237 -10.67 -9.29 -19.51
C LYS A 237 -10.24 -9.23 -18.04
N PHE A 238 -9.57 -10.26 -17.56
CA PHE A 238 -9.09 -10.34 -16.19
C PHE A 238 -7.63 -10.78 -16.07
N ILE A 239 -6.99 -10.36 -14.97
CA ILE A 239 -5.73 -10.93 -14.49
C ILE A 239 -6.00 -11.57 -13.12
N CYS A 240 -5.56 -12.82 -12.94
CA CYS A 240 -5.68 -13.54 -11.68
C CYS A 240 -4.30 -13.83 -11.09
N SER A 241 -4.07 -13.46 -9.83
CA SER A 241 -2.85 -13.82 -9.11
C SER A 241 -3.01 -15.14 -8.35
N ALA A 242 -2.17 -16.11 -8.68
CA ALA A 242 -2.09 -17.43 -8.06
C ALA A 242 -0.87 -17.55 -7.12
N ILE A 243 -0.88 -18.56 -6.25
CA ILE A 243 0.17 -18.77 -5.24
C ILE A 243 1.35 -19.55 -5.83
N THR A 244 1.04 -20.63 -6.53
CA THR A 244 1.98 -21.56 -7.16
C THR A 244 1.51 -21.90 -8.58
N ILE A 245 2.36 -22.51 -9.39
CA ILE A 245 1.98 -23.00 -10.73
C ILE A 245 0.84 -24.02 -10.63
N ASN A 246 0.87 -24.90 -9.62
CA ASN A 246 -0.22 -25.87 -9.40
C ASN A 246 -1.54 -25.18 -9.08
N HIS A 247 -1.51 -24.13 -8.24
CA HIS A 247 -2.70 -23.33 -7.97
C HIS A 247 -3.21 -22.63 -9.25
N ALA A 248 -2.31 -22.10 -10.08
CA ALA A 248 -2.65 -21.46 -11.34
C ALA A 248 -3.32 -22.45 -12.31
N LYS A 249 -2.81 -23.69 -12.41
CA LYS A 249 -3.39 -24.75 -13.22
C LYS A 249 -4.78 -25.17 -12.75
N GLU A 250 -5.01 -25.21 -11.44
CA GLU A 250 -6.33 -25.53 -10.89
C GLU A 250 -7.35 -24.39 -11.13
N LEU A 251 -6.94 -23.14 -10.96
CA LEU A 251 -7.75 -21.98 -11.35
C LEU A 251 -8.12 -22.07 -12.84
N HIS A 252 -7.13 -22.29 -13.69
CA HIS A 252 -7.33 -22.47 -15.13
C HIS A 252 -8.35 -23.56 -15.44
N ARG A 253 -8.17 -24.76 -14.85
CA ARG A 253 -9.10 -25.89 -15.04
C ARG A 253 -10.54 -25.52 -14.71
N GLN A 254 -10.77 -24.77 -13.63
CA GLN A 254 -12.10 -24.39 -13.16
C GLN A 254 -12.73 -23.28 -13.99
N PHE A 255 -11.95 -22.27 -14.41
CA PHE A 255 -12.43 -21.25 -15.35
C PHE A 255 -12.81 -21.87 -16.70
N THR A 256 -11.96 -22.75 -17.25
CA THR A 256 -12.23 -23.44 -18.52
C THR A 256 -13.44 -24.36 -18.42
N ALA A 257 -13.61 -25.08 -17.31
CA ALA A 257 -14.79 -25.90 -17.06
C ALA A 257 -16.10 -25.07 -16.98
N ALA A 258 -16.00 -23.81 -16.55
CA ALA A 258 -17.12 -22.86 -16.54
C ALA A 258 -17.31 -22.12 -17.88
N GLY A 259 -16.57 -22.49 -18.94
CA GLY A 259 -16.67 -21.88 -20.27
C GLY A 259 -15.90 -20.56 -20.43
N VAL A 260 -15.08 -20.18 -19.45
CA VAL A 260 -14.26 -18.97 -19.51
C VAL A 260 -12.86 -19.32 -20.02
N GLN A 261 -12.57 -18.93 -21.25
CA GLN A 261 -11.25 -19.12 -21.86
C GLN A 261 -10.20 -18.25 -21.15
N CYS A 262 -9.18 -18.88 -20.58
CA CYS A 262 -8.08 -18.20 -19.90
C CYS A 262 -6.80 -19.01 -20.07
N GLU A 263 -5.65 -18.38 -19.85
CA GLU A 263 -4.35 -19.02 -20.00
C GLU A 263 -3.48 -18.88 -18.76
N VAL A 264 -2.68 -19.91 -18.48
CA VAL A 264 -1.67 -19.87 -17.42
C VAL A 264 -0.45 -19.12 -17.95
N PHE A 265 -0.12 -18.00 -17.33
CA PHE A 265 0.97 -17.11 -17.75
C PHE A 265 2.03 -17.02 -16.64
N THR A 266 2.99 -17.93 -16.66
CA THR A 266 4.05 -18.01 -15.65
C THR A 266 5.45 -18.03 -16.30
N LEU A 267 6.48 -18.29 -15.50
CA LEU A 267 7.87 -18.38 -15.98
C LEU A 267 8.24 -19.81 -16.41
N ALA A 268 7.31 -20.76 -16.29
CA ALA A 268 7.55 -22.16 -16.64
C ALA A 268 7.30 -22.46 -18.11
N GLU A 269 6.42 -21.70 -18.76
CA GLU A 269 6.08 -21.84 -20.18
C GLU A 269 7.20 -21.28 -21.07
N GLU A 270 7.29 -21.78 -22.31
CA GLU A 270 8.31 -21.34 -23.24
C GLU A 270 8.10 -19.87 -23.63
N ALA A 271 9.19 -19.17 -23.94
CA ALA A 271 9.14 -17.74 -24.24
C ALA A 271 8.26 -17.41 -25.46
N VAL A 272 8.20 -18.33 -26.44
CA VAL A 272 7.39 -18.20 -27.66
C VAL A 272 5.90 -18.32 -27.34
N GLU A 273 5.50 -19.37 -26.62
CA GLU A 273 4.10 -19.57 -26.20
C GLU A 273 3.57 -18.38 -25.40
N CYS A 274 4.41 -17.83 -24.52
CA CYS A 274 4.05 -16.65 -23.74
C CYS A 274 3.81 -15.41 -24.60
N GLU A 275 4.52 -15.27 -25.72
CA GLU A 275 4.38 -14.15 -26.64
C GLU A 275 3.09 -14.27 -27.45
N ASP A 276 2.75 -15.47 -27.91
CA ASP A 276 1.51 -15.74 -28.64
C ASP A 276 0.28 -15.48 -27.75
N ILE A 277 0.30 -15.95 -26.49
CA ILE A 277 -0.75 -15.69 -25.50
C ILE A 277 -0.95 -14.18 -25.28
N VAL A 278 0.14 -13.42 -25.11
CA VAL A 278 0.05 -11.97 -24.89
C VAL A 278 -0.43 -11.25 -26.14
N THR A 279 0.02 -11.67 -27.32
CA THR A 279 -0.38 -11.10 -28.62
C THR A 279 -1.87 -11.29 -28.86
N GLU A 280 -2.38 -12.50 -28.62
CA GLU A 280 -3.82 -12.77 -28.67
C GLU A 280 -4.57 -11.97 -27.61
N PHE A 281 -4.13 -12.01 -26.35
CA PHE A 281 -4.80 -11.32 -25.25
C PHE A 281 -4.87 -9.79 -25.42
N ARG A 282 -3.95 -9.18 -26.18
CA ARG A 282 -3.98 -7.74 -26.52
C ARG A 282 -5.13 -7.36 -27.46
N LYS A 283 -5.63 -8.28 -28.29
CA LYS A 283 -6.69 -7.99 -29.25
C LYS A 283 -8.00 -7.61 -28.54
N PRO A 284 -8.72 -6.56 -28.97
CA PRO A 284 -10.01 -6.19 -28.35
C PRO A 284 -11.02 -7.35 -28.35
N ASP A 285 -11.05 -8.12 -29.44
CA ASP A 285 -11.92 -9.27 -29.70
C ASP A 285 -11.31 -10.63 -29.32
N SER A 286 -10.24 -10.63 -28.53
CA SER A 286 -9.53 -11.85 -28.10
C SER A 286 -10.46 -12.95 -27.60
N TYR A 287 -10.22 -14.21 -27.95
CA TYR A 287 -10.95 -15.30 -27.31
C TYR A 287 -10.48 -15.54 -25.86
N ILE A 288 -9.26 -15.14 -25.51
CA ILE A 288 -8.70 -15.25 -24.15
C ILE A 288 -9.26 -14.12 -23.28
N ARG A 289 -10.04 -14.50 -22.26
CA ARG A 289 -10.63 -13.57 -21.28
C ARG A 289 -9.76 -13.40 -20.03
N GLY A 290 -8.88 -14.36 -19.71
CA GLY A 290 -8.10 -14.32 -18.47
C GLY A 290 -6.64 -14.70 -18.61
N LEU A 291 -5.77 -14.04 -17.85
CA LEU A 291 -4.40 -14.50 -17.60
C LEU A 291 -4.20 -14.83 -16.13
N ILE A 292 -3.77 -16.05 -15.83
CA ILE A 292 -3.53 -16.54 -14.47
C ILE A 292 -2.02 -16.61 -14.23
N THR A 293 -1.53 -15.80 -13.30
CA THR A 293 -0.09 -15.58 -13.07
C THR A 293 0.30 -15.79 -11.61
N VAL A 294 1.52 -16.26 -11.33
CA VAL A 294 2.07 -16.23 -9.96
C VAL A 294 2.72 -14.88 -9.63
N SER A 295 3.51 -14.36 -10.57
CA SER A 295 4.24 -13.09 -10.41
C SER A 295 4.61 -12.40 -11.73
N LYS A 296 4.47 -13.09 -12.88
CA LYS A 296 4.90 -12.59 -14.19
C LYS A 296 4.06 -11.40 -14.65
N ALA A 297 2.73 -11.45 -14.55
CA ALA A 297 1.90 -10.32 -14.98
C ALA A 297 1.93 -9.11 -14.02
N SER A 298 2.55 -9.25 -12.84
CA SER A 298 2.72 -8.12 -11.92
C SER A 298 3.71 -7.08 -12.47
N LYS A 299 4.66 -7.50 -13.31
CA LYS A 299 5.73 -6.66 -13.89
C LYS A 299 5.77 -6.80 -15.40
N GLY A 300 5.85 -5.69 -16.14
CA GLY A 300 5.99 -5.76 -17.60
C GLY A 300 4.79 -6.33 -18.36
N PHE A 301 3.58 -6.23 -17.82
CA PHE A 301 2.35 -6.54 -18.55
C PHE A 301 1.59 -5.25 -18.86
N ASP A 302 1.35 -4.97 -20.14
CA ASP A 302 0.74 -3.72 -20.60
C ASP A 302 -0.44 -4.01 -21.53
N VAL A 303 -1.64 -4.06 -20.94
CA VAL A 303 -2.93 -4.24 -21.61
C VAL A 303 -3.94 -3.35 -20.88
N SER A 304 -4.53 -2.38 -21.59
CA SER A 304 -5.35 -1.31 -21.01
C SER A 304 -6.78 -1.74 -20.68
N ASP A 305 -7.32 -2.71 -21.41
CA ASP A 305 -8.73 -3.13 -21.35
C ASP A 305 -9.01 -4.24 -20.32
N VAL A 306 -8.03 -4.62 -19.50
CA VAL A 306 -8.24 -5.49 -18.33
C VAL A 306 -9.23 -4.82 -17.37
N GLY A 307 -10.45 -5.34 -17.29
CA GLY A 307 -11.53 -4.79 -16.46
C GLY A 307 -11.64 -5.41 -15.07
N VAL A 308 -10.98 -6.55 -14.83
CA VAL A 308 -11.10 -7.30 -13.59
C VAL A 308 -9.72 -7.73 -13.06
N VAL A 309 -9.48 -7.56 -11.76
CA VAL A 309 -8.29 -8.06 -11.06
C VAL A 309 -8.75 -9.05 -10.01
N ILE A 310 -8.32 -10.30 -10.13
CA ILE A 310 -8.63 -11.38 -9.19
C ILE A 310 -7.40 -11.63 -8.31
N MET A 311 -7.57 -11.47 -7.00
CA MET A 311 -6.52 -11.72 -6.01
C MET A 311 -6.75 -13.06 -5.32
N ALA A 312 -6.18 -14.13 -5.87
CA ALA A 312 -6.21 -15.48 -5.29
C ALA A 312 -4.89 -15.86 -4.59
N ARG A 313 -3.95 -14.92 -4.47
CA ARG A 313 -2.70 -15.07 -3.71
C ARG A 313 -2.74 -14.25 -2.41
N PRO A 314 -2.82 -14.90 -1.23
CA PRO A 314 -2.62 -14.25 0.06
C PRO A 314 -1.22 -13.67 0.17
N LEU A 315 -1.15 -12.36 0.41
CA LEU A 315 0.10 -11.61 0.63
C LEU A 315 0.18 -11.16 2.07
N ARG A 316 1.34 -11.39 2.71
CA ARG A 316 1.53 -11.04 4.12
C ARG A 316 2.17 -9.67 4.31
N LYS A 317 3.21 -9.35 3.53
CA LYS A 317 4.00 -8.11 3.67
C LYS A 317 4.18 -7.36 2.36
N SER A 318 3.97 -8.01 1.21
CA SER A 318 4.24 -7.43 -0.09
C SER A 318 3.14 -6.45 -0.54
N LEU A 319 3.10 -5.27 0.08
CA LEU A 319 2.30 -4.14 -0.41
C LEU A 319 2.66 -3.79 -1.86
N SER A 320 3.94 -3.88 -2.21
CA SER A 320 4.41 -3.62 -3.57
C SER A 320 3.71 -4.48 -4.62
N ASP A 321 3.64 -5.79 -4.39
CA ASP A 321 2.99 -6.71 -5.34
C ASP A 321 1.48 -6.45 -5.42
N HIS A 322 0.85 -6.11 -4.30
CA HIS A 322 -0.57 -5.75 -4.24
C HIS A 322 -0.87 -4.51 -5.11
N LEU A 323 -0.13 -3.42 -4.93
CA LEU A 323 -0.35 -2.18 -5.68
C LEU A 323 0.02 -2.32 -7.16
N GLN A 324 1.07 -3.08 -7.48
CA GLN A 324 1.46 -3.35 -8.87
C GLN A 324 0.39 -4.14 -9.60
N LEU A 325 -0.16 -5.20 -8.98
CA LEU A 325 -1.24 -5.99 -9.56
C LEU A 325 -2.52 -5.16 -9.73
N LEU A 326 -2.96 -4.47 -8.68
CA LEU A 326 -4.15 -3.61 -8.72
C LEU A 326 -4.05 -2.58 -9.84
N GLY A 327 -2.91 -1.91 -9.94
CA GLY A 327 -2.67 -0.89 -10.96
C GLY A 327 -2.69 -1.37 -12.41
N ARG A 328 -2.61 -2.69 -12.67
CA ARG A 328 -2.83 -3.24 -14.03
C ARG A 328 -4.28 -3.07 -14.47
N GLY A 329 -5.22 -3.16 -13.53
CA GLY A 329 -6.65 -2.95 -13.80
C GLY A 329 -7.08 -1.49 -13.85
N LEU A 330 -6.28 -0.53 -13.36
CA LEU A 330 -6.70 0.88 -13.26
C LEU A 330 -6.52 1.69 -14.56
N ARG A 331 -5.97 1.10 -15.62
CA ARG A 331 -5.78 1.78 -16.91
C ARG A 331 -7.12 2.19 -17.52
N THR A 332 -7.17 3.39 -18.09
CA THR A 332 -8.26 3.77 -18.97
C THR A 332 -8.17 3.01 -20.29
N SER A 333 -9.34 2.67 -20.83
CA SER A 333 -9.48 2.08 -22.15
C SER A 333 -10.73 2.65 -22.81
N PRO A 334 -10.63 3.87 -23.40
CA PRO A 334 -11.76 4.53 -24.04
C PRO A 334 -12.36 3.70 -25.17
N GLU A 335 -11.51 2.99 -25.93
CA GLU A 335 -11.91 2.14 -27.06
C GLU A 335 -12.85 1.00 -26.66
N THR A 336 -12.70 0.46 -25.44
CA THR A 336 -13.57 -0.60 -24.91
C THR A 336 -14.68 -0.07 -24.01
N GLY A 337 -14.80 1.25 -23.84
CA GLY A 337 -15.79 1.87 -22.95
C GLY A 337 -15.56 1.56 -21.46
N LYS A 338 -14.34 1.17 -21.06
CA LYS A 338 -14.04 0.80 -19.68
C LYS A 338 -14.10 2.01 -18.76
N THR A 339 -15.02 1.98 -17.79
CA THR A 339 -15.27 3.07 -16.83
C THR A 339 -14.81 2.76 -15.41
N GLU A 340 -14.65 1.49 -15.04
CA GLU A 340 -14.19 1.06 -13.71
C GLU A 340 -13.36 -0.23 -13.78
N CYS A 341 -12.60 -0.49 -12.73
CA CYS A 341 -11.93 -1.76 -12.48
C CYS A 341 -12.63 -2.53 -11.36
N ILE A 342 -12.98 -3.79 -11.62
CA ILE A 342 -13.53 -4.68 -10.60
C ILE A 342 -12.39 -5.44 -9.94
N VAL A 343 -12.36 -5.44 -8.61
CA VAL A 343 -11.34 -6.16 -7.83
C VAL A 343 -12.05 -7.26 -7.05
N LEU A 344 -11.68 -8.51 -7.32
CA LEU A 344 -12.19 -9.69 -6.62
C LEU A 344 -11.10 -10.21 -5.68
N ASP A 345 -11.17 -9.83 -4.40
CA ASP A 345 -10.18 -10.17 -3.38
C ASP A 345 -10.58 -11.41 -2.57
N HIS A 346 -10.11 -12.56 -3.03
CA HIS A 346 -10.26 -13.86 -2.37
C HIS A 346 -9.14 -14.15 -1.35
N SER A 347 -8.32 -13.16 -1.02
CA SER A 347 -7.08 -13.31 -0.26
C SER A 347 -7.02 -12.43 1.00
N GLY A 348 -8.00 -11.55 1.17
CA GLY A 348 -8.02 -10.55 2.24
C GLY A 348 -6.89 -9.53 2.13
N ASN A 349 -6.33 -9.33 0.93
CA ASN A 349 -5.22 -8.42 0.70
C ASN A 349 -5.66 -6.96 0.84
N CYS A 350 -6.81 -6.60 0.27
CA CYS A 350 -7.37 -5.25 0.34
C CYS A 350 -7.68 -4.88 1.79
N GLU A 351 -8.23 -5.81 2.57
CA GLU A 351 -8.48 -5.58 4.01
C GLU A 351 -7.18 -5.39 4.79
N ARG A 352 -6.18 -6.23 4.53
CA ARG A 352 -4.89 -6.21 5.24
C ARG A 352 -4.06 -4.97 4.94
N PHE A 353 -4.07 -4.50 3.70
CA PHE A 353 -3.27 -3.38 3.23
C PHE A 353 -4.06 -2.07 3.12
N TRP A 354 -5.32 -2.03 3.57
CA TRP A 354 -6.22 -0.91 3.37
C TRP A 354 -5.62 0.44 3.79
N ASP A 355 -5.12 0.52 5.02
CA ASP A 355 -4.60 1.77 5.59
C ASP A 355 -3.38 2.26 4.80
N GLU A 356 -2.41 1.36 4.58
CA GLU A 356 -1.16 1.66 3.86
C GLU A 356 -1.42 2.02 2.40
N MET A 357 -2.34 1.31 1.74
CA MET A 357 -2.74 1.59 0.36
C MET A 357 -3.43 2.94 0.24
N ASN A 358 -4.40 3.26 1.10
CA ASN A 358 -5.13 4.53 1.01
C ASN A 358 -4.23 5.73 1.32
N GLU A 359 -3.37 5.62 2.34
CA GLU A 359 -2.40 6.67 2.64
C GLU A 359 -1.47 6.91 1.45
N PHE A 360 -0.97 5.83 0.82
CA PHE A 360 -0.13 5.93 -0.36
C PHE A 360 -0.87 6.46 -1.60
N PHE A 361 -2.14 6.09 -1.80
CA PHE A 361 -2.96 6.57 -2.90
C PHE A 361 -3.34 8.04 -2.78
N GLU A 362 -3.42 8.54 -1.55
CA GLU A 362 -3.71 9.94 -1.25
C GLU A 362 -2.45 10.82 -1.31
N THR A 363 -1.35 10.36 -0.72
CA THR A 363 -0.16 11.21 -0.46
C THR A 363 1.07 10.85 -1.31
N GLY A 364 1.08 9.69 -1.95
CA GLY A 364 2.28 9.15 -2.59
C GLY A 364 3.35 8.73 -1.58
N ALA A 365 4.61 8.71 -2.00
CA ALA A 365 5.74 8.44 -1.11
C ALA A 365 6.25 9.74 -0.48
N THR A 366 6.27 9.85 0.83
CA THR A 366 6.64 11.09 1.52
C THR A 366 8.15 11.26 1.71
N GLU A 367 8.86 10.16 1.92
CA GLU A 367 10.30 10.16 2.20
C GLU A 367 10.98 8.90 1.67
N LEU A 368 12.29 9.00 1.42
CA LEU A 368 13.13 7.83 1.12
C LEU A 368 13.60 7.18 2.41
N ASP A 369 13.66 5.84 2.41
CA ASP A 369 14.25 5.08 3.52
C ASP A 369 15.77 5.19 3.47
N ASP A 370 16.37 5.85 4.46
CA ASP A 370 17.82 6.04 4.63
C ASP A 370 18.51 4.84 5.31
N GLY A 371 17.75 3.79 5.67
CA GLY A 371 18.23 2.62 6.40
C GLY A 371 18.35 2.83 7.91
N THR A 372 18.03 4.01 8.44
CA THR A 372 17.98 4.24 9.89
C THR A 372 16.72 3.65 10.49
N LYS A 373 16.84 3.05 11.69
CA LYS A 373 15.66 2.57 12.44
C LYS A 373 14.90 3.79 12.95
N LYS A 374 13.96 4.29 12.16
CA LYS A 374 13.02 5.31 12.64
C LYS A 374 12.17 4.71 13.78
N PRO A 375 11.92 5.45 14.87
CA PRO A 375 10.97 5.02 15.89
C PRO A 375 9.64 4.74 15.19
N LYS A 376 9.01 3.60 15.49
CA LYS A 376 7.68 3.29 14.95
C LYS A 376 6.77 4.48 15.24
N ALA A 377 6.39 5.23 14.21
CA ALA A 377 5.38 6.26 14.35
C ALA A 377 4.16 5.62 15.01
N ALA A 378 3.67 6.24 16.08
CA ALA A 378 2.47 5.75 16.75
C ALA A 378 1.36 5.70 15.70
N LYS A 379 0.86 4.49 15.36
CA LYS A 379 -0.31 4.34 14.50
C LYS A 379 -1.42 5.20 15.09
N LYS A 380 -1.77 6.31 14.44
CA LYS A 380 -2.95 7.10 14.83
C LYS A 380 -4.13 6.15 14.78
N LYS A 381 -4.97 6.15 15.83
CA LYS A 381 -6.23 5.39 15.78
C LYS A 381 -7.04 5.94 14.59
N PRO A 382 -7.51 5.08 13.67
CA PRO A 382 -8.34 5.54 12.57
C PRO A 382 -9.57 6.23 13.12
N LYS A 383 -10.01 7.31 12.46
CA LYS A 383 -11.28 7.94 12.79
C LYS A 383 -12.41 6.96 12.44
N ALA A 384 -13.56 7.06 13.10
CA ALA A 384 -14.68 6.13 12.87
C ALA A 384 -15.17 6.13 11.40
N GLU A 385 -15.04 7.25 10.71
CA GLU A 385 -15.33 7.45 9.27
C GLU A 385 -14.32 6.80 8.32
N ASP A 386 -13.10 6.51 8.81
CA ASP A 386 -12.04 5.85 8.04
C ASP A 386 -12.04 4.32 8.26
N VAL A 387 -12.92 3.81 9.13
CA VAL A 387 -13.05 2.36 9.36
C VAL A 387 -13.68 1.72 8.14
N MET A 388 -12.99 0.72 7.62
CA MET A 388 -13.47 -0.06 6.49
C MET A 388 -14.55 -1.06 6.93
N VAL A 389 -15.57 -1.22 6.08
CA VAL A 389 -16.70 -2.11 6.31
C VAL A 389 -16.88 -3.01 5.08
N LYS A 390 -17.05 -4.31 5.34
CA LYS A 390 -17.47 -5.29 4.34
C LYS A 390 -18.99 -5.38 4.37
N CYS A 391 -19.64 -5.07 3.24
CA CYS A 391 -21.10 -5.12 3.16
C CYS A 391 -21.61 -6.55 3.40
N PRO A 392 -22.56 -6.77 4.34
CA PRO A 392 -23.09 -8.09 4.59
C PRO A 392 -23.90 -8.65 3.41
N SER A 393 -24.54 -7.77 2.63
CA SER A 393 -25.36 -8.11 1.46
C SER A 393 -24.51 -8.41 0.22
N CYS A 394 -23.77 -7.42 -0.30
CA CYS A 394 -23.06 -7.57 -1.58
C CYS A 394 -21.56 -7.88 -1.46
N LYS A 395 -21.02 -7.96 -0.24
CA LYS A 395 -19.59 -8.22 0.04
C LYS A 395 -18.61 -7.16 -0.53
N THR A 396 -19.11 -6.04 -1.03
CA THR A 396 -18.26 -4.89 -1.39
C THR A 396 -17.56 -4.34 -0.15
N LEU A 397 -16.28 -4.05 -0.30
CA LEU A 397 -15.43 -3.42 0.70
C LEU A 397 -15.38 -1.91 0.46
N HIS A 398 -15.76 -1.11 1.46
CA HIS A 398 -15.81 0.35 1.33
C HIS A 398 -15.61 1.06 2.68
N LYS A 399 -15.40 2.38 2.66
CA LYS A 399 -15.37 3.22 3.87
C LYS A 399 -16.73 3.19 4.57
N ALA A 400 -16.77 3.30 5.90
CA ALA A 400 -18.01 3.33 6.65
C ALA A 400 -18.93 4.48 6.19
N THR A 401 -20.03 4.11 5.54
CA THR A 401 -21.08 5.02 5.06
C THR A 401 -22.44 4.54 5.56
N PRO A 402 -23.46 5.42 5.68
CA PRO A 402 -24.79 5.03 6.16
C PRO A 402 -25.45 3.93 5.31
N SER A 403 -25.17 3.90 4.01
CA SER A 403 -25.59 2.85 3.09
C SER A 403 -24.42 2.36 2.24
N CYS A 404 -24.51 1.12 1.78
CA CYS A 404 -23.50 0.55 0.88
C CYS A 404 -23.54 1.27 -0.48
N PRO A 405 -22.41 1.83 -0.96
CA PRO A 405 -22.35 2.54 -2.23
C PRO A 405 -22.54 1.63 -3.45
N SER A 406 -22.48 0.30 -3.26
CA SER A 406 -22.61 -0.68 -4.34
C SER A 406 -24.02 -1.24 -4.48
N CYS A 407 -24.67 -1.66 -3.38
CA CYS A 407 -26.00 -2.27 -3.43
C CYS A 407 -27.10 -1.51 -2.66
N GLY A 408 -26.78 -0.37 -2.04
CA GLY A 408 -27.75 0.41 -1.27
C GLY A 408 -28.12 -0.15 0.10
N PHE A 409 -27.51 -1.26 0.55
CA PHE A 409 -27.78 -1.84 1.88
C PHE A 409 -27.60 -0.79 2.99
N GLU A 410 -28.66 -0.51 3.72
CA GLU A 410 -28.63 0.44 4.84
C GLU A 410 -28.02 -0.23 6.07
N TYR A 411 -26.94 0.35 6.57
CA TYR A 411 -26.35 -0.12 7.80
C TYR A 411 -27.24 0.30 8.97
N PRO A 412 -27.53 -0.60 9.92
CA PRO A 412 -28.29 -0.23 11.10
C PRO A 412 -27.55 0.94 11.74
N ARG A 413 -28.21 2.10 11.80
CA ARG A 413 -27.71 3.23 12.57
C ARG A 413 -27.46 2.65 13.95
N ARG A 414 -26.22 2.70 14.42
CA ARG A 414 -26.00 2.57 15.86
C ARG A 414 -26.85 3.68 16.43
N ALA A 415 -28.02 3.34 16.97
CA ALA A 415 -28.66 4.22 17.92
C ALA A 415 -27.51 4.52 18.88
N THR A 416 -27.11 5.79 18.94
CA THR A 416 -26.53 6.31 20.16
C THR A 416 -27.62 6.00 21.15
N VAL A 417 -27.53 4.83 21.78
CA VAL A 417 -28.34 4.53 22.95
C VAL A 417 -28.09 5.76 23.80
N GLU A 418 -29.14 6.54 24.06
CA GLU A 418 -29.11 7.51 25.13
C GLU A 418 -28.86 6.68 26.37
N HIS A 419 -27.58 6.46 26.66
CA HIS A 419 -27.13 5.60 27.73
C HIS A 419 -27.47 6.34 29.00
N ILE A 420 -28.49 5.84 29.71
CA ILE A 420 -28.85 6.28 31.04
C ILE A 420 -27.58 6.15 31.90
N PRO A 421 -26.96 7.25 32.34
CA PRO A 421 -25.66 7.22 32.99
C PRO A 421 -25.86 6.73 34.43
N GLY A 422 -25.39 5.53 34.75
CA GLY A 422 -25.63 4.95 36.08
C GLY A 422 -24.44 4.30 36.77
N THR A 423 -23.50 3.70 36.04
CA THR A 423 -22.48 2.86 36.68
C THR A 423 -21.11 3.53 36.78
N LEU A 424 -20.46 3.38 37.94
CA LEU A 424 -19.14 3.96 38.25
C LEU A 424 -18.07 3.53 37.23
N GLN A 425 -18.19 2.32 36.68
CA GLN A 425 -17.26 1.76 35.70
C GLN A 425 -17.31 2.48 34.35
N GLU A 426 -18.49 2.95 33.93
CA GLU A 426 -18.68 3.74 32.71
C GLU A 426 -18.22 5.19 32.91
N MET A 427 -18.42 5.77 34.10
CA MET A 427 -17.93 7.12 34.40
C MET A 427 -16.40 7.21 34.32
N LEU A 428 -15.70 6.18 34.81
CA LEU A 428 -14.24 6.06 34.68
C LEU A 428 -13.80 5.89 33.23
N ALA A 429 -14.54 5.12 32.42
CA ALA A 429 -14.25 4.92 31.00
C ALA A 429 -14.51 6.17 30.14
N SER A 430 -15.50 6.99 30.51
CA SER A 430 -15.86 8.23 29.79
C SER A 430 -14.85 9.37 29.95
N GLY A 431 -13.99 9.31 30.98
CA GLY A 431 -12.97 10.33 31.26
C GLY A 431 -13.51 11.72 31.63
N ASN A 432 -14.81 11.87 31.86
CA ASN A 432 -15.45 13.17 32.16
C ASN A 432 -15.17 13.61 33.60
N GLN A 433 -14.05 14.32 33.81
CA GLN A 433 -13.58 14.75 35.13
C GLN A 433 -14.60 15.58 35.92
N ARG A 434 -15.42 16.41 35.25
CA ARG A 434 -16.45 17.22 35.92
C ARG A 434 -17.52 16.35 36.58
N LYS A 435 -17.98 15.29 35.90
CA LYS A 435 -18.96 14.35 36.45
C LYS A 435 -18.36 13.48 37.56
N LEU A 436 -17.12 13.01 37.40
CA LEU A 436 -16.41 12.24 38.43
C LEU A 436 -16.25 13.06 39.73
N VAL A 437 -15.86 14.33 39.63
CA VAL A 437 -15.77 15.21 40.80
C VAL A 437 -17.16 15.51 41.39
N ALA A 438 -18.19 15.73 40.57
CA ALA A 438 -19.52 16.06 41.09
C ALA A 438 -20.22 14.88 41.79
N ASP A 439 -19.91 13.63 41.41
CA ASP A 439 -20.65 12.47 41.88
C ASP A 439 -19.84 11.50 42.75
N VAL A 440 -18.56 11.29 42.41
CA VAL A 440 -17.70 10.34 43.14
C VAL A 440 -16.99 11.01 44.32
N TRP A 441 -16.48 12.24 44.15
CA TRP A 441 -15.72 12.93 45.20
C TRP A 441 -16.51 13.16 46.50
N PRO A 442 -17.76 13.65 46.50
CA PRO A 442 -18.59 13.76 47.71
C PRO A 442 -18.77 12.46 48.47
N GLN A 443 -18.88 11.33 47.76
CA GLN A 443 -19.02 10.00 48.35
C GLN A 443 -17.70 9.51 48.95
N VAL A 444 -16.57 9.76 48.27
CA VAL A 444 -15.23 9.47 48.81
C VAL A 444 -14.94 10.29 50.07
N CYS A 445 -15.33 11.57 50.10
CA CYS A 445 -15.23 12.41 51.29
C CYS A 445 -16.06 11.84 52.44
N CYS A 446 -17.29 11.40 52.18
CA CYS A 446 -18.17 10.77 53.17
C CYS A 446 -17.49 9.54 53.80
N TYR A 447 -16.94 8.65 52.97
CA TYR A 447 -16.28 7.43 53.43
C TYR A 447 -14.98 7.70 54.20
N ALA A 448 -14.18 8.66 53.74
CA ALA A 448 -12.92 9.00 54.41
C ALA A 448 -13.16 9.64 55.79
N ARG A 449 -14.22 10.45 55.92
CA ARG A 449 -14.68 11.01 57.21
C ARG A 449 -15.17 9.91 58.14
N SER A 450 -15.93 8.92 57.65
CA SER A 450 -16.40 7.80 58.50
C SER A 450 -15.26 6.91 59.00
N LEU A 451 -14.15 6.81 58.27
CA LEU A 451 -12.99 6.01 58.70
C LEU A 451 -12.10 6.68 59.76
N ASN A 452 -12.09 8.02 59.83
CA ASN A 452 -11.24 8.76 60.80
C ASN A 452 -12.05 9.92 61.39
N PRO A 453 -13.12 9.63 62.17
CA PRO A 453 -14.03 10.66 62.68
C PRO A 453 -13.33 11.67 63.60
N ASN A 454 -12.28 11.24 64.30
CA ASN A 454 -11.55 12.06 65.28
C ASN A 454 -10.24 12.67 64.73
N ASP A 455 -9.91 12.45 63.45
CA ASP A 455 -8.71 13.00 62.81
C ASP A 455 -9.03 13.52 61.40
N PRO A 456 -9.53 14.77 61.31
CA PRO A 456 -9.98 15.34 60.05
C PRO A 456 -8.84 15.51 59.02
N ASN A 457 -7.61 15.75 59.48
CA ASN A 457 -6.44 15.88 58.59
C ASN A 457 -6.07 14.55 57.94
N ARG A 458 -6.17 13.45 58.70
CA ARG A 458 -5.97 12.10 58.18
C ARG A 458 -7.10 11.66 57.26
N ALA A 459 -8.35 12.05 57.57
CA ALA A 459 -9.50 11.84 56.68
C ALA A 459 -9.28 12.54 55.34
N ARG A 460 -8.83 13.80 55.35
CA ARG A 460 -8.47 14.55 54.13
C ARG A 460 -7.43 13.82 53.29
N GLY A 461 -6.30 13.43 53.90
CA GLY A 461 -5.23 12.72 53.20
C GLY A 461 -5.69 11.41 52.55
N LYS A 462 -6.53 10.64 53.27
CA LYS A 462 -7.13 9.40 52.74
C LYS A 462 -8.10 9.66 51.59
N ALA A 463 -8.93 10.69 51.66
CA ALA A 463 -9.89 11.01 50.60
C ALA A 463 -9.19 11.29 49.26
N TYR A 464 -8.16 12.13 49.25
CA TYR A 464 -7.38 12.42 48.05
C TYR A 464 -6.65 11.19 47.51
N ALA A 465 -6.05 10.38 48.39
CA ALA A 465 -5.36 9.17 47.98
C ALA A 465 -6.32 8.13 47.35
N MET A 466 -7.48 7.91 47.97
CA MET A 466 -8.51 7.00 47.46
C MET A 466 -9.08 7.50 46.13
N TYR A 467 -9.39 8.78 46.02
CA TYR A 467 -9.91 9.35 44.77
C TYR A 467 -8.89 9.25 43.63
N LYS A 468 -7.61 9.53 43.89
CA LYS A 468 -6.53 9.37 42.90
C LYS A 468 -6.38 7.92 42.46
N GLN A 469 -6.46 6.96 43.39
CA GLN A 469 -6.37 5.54 43.06
C GLN A 469 -7.60 5.05 42.27
N LEU A 470 -8.78 5.59 42.53
CA LEU A 470 -10.00 5.24 41.80
C LEU A 470 -10.05 5.84 40.39
N THR A 471 -9.65 7.10 40.24
CA THR A 471 -9.89 7.87 39.01
C THR A 471 -8.63 8.14 38.19
N GLY A 472 -7.44 7.85 38.73
CA GLY A 472 -6.15 8.16 38.11
C GLY A 472 -5.73 9.63 38.21
N VAL A 473 -6.59 10.53 38.70
CA VAL A 473 -6.35 11.98 38.77
C VAL A 473 -6.60 12.53 40.17
N MET A 474 -5.92 13.64 40.52
CA MET A 474 -6.18 14.33 41.80
C MET A 474 -7.51 15.07 41.74
N ALA A 475 -8.29 15.02 42.82
CA ALA A 475 -9.49 15.83 42.95
C ALA A 475 -9.11 17.32 42.97
N LYS A 476 -9.82 18.13 42.16
CA LYS A 476 -9.67 19.59 42.15
C LYS A 476 -10.58 20.28 43.17
N ALA A 477 -11.60 19.58 43.67
CA ALA A 477 -12.51 20.10 44.69
C ALA A 477 -11.89 19.95 46.08
N ASP A 478 -12.12 20.95 46.94
CA ASP A 478 -11.56 20.98 48.28
C ASP A 478 -12.34 20.08 49.26
N PHE A 479 -11.63 19.41 50.17
CA PHE A 479 -12.20 18.42 51.07
C PHE A 479 -13.09 19.02 52.16
N TRP A 480 -12.80 20.25 52.59
CA TRP A 480 -13.52 20.89 53.69
C TRP A 480 -14.82 21.53 53.21
N SER A 481 -14.78 22.14 52.04
CA SER A 481 -15.93 22.79 51.40
C SER A 481 -16.87 21.84 50.65
N THR A 482 -16.49 20.57 50.45
CA THR A 482 -17.35 19.59 49.78
C THR A 482 -18.45 19.08 50.71
N GLU A 483 -19.71 19.29 50.29
CA GLU A 483 -20.89 18.65 50.87
C GLU A 483 -20.93 17.16 50.51
N THR A 484 -21.11 16.29 51.51
CA THR A 484 -20.98 14.84 51.35
C THR A 484 -22.27 14.19 50.85
N LYS A 485 -22.12 13.20 49.97
CA LYS A 485 -23.23 12.33 49.52
C LYS A 485 -23.09 10.92 50.12
N PRO A 486 -24.21 10.21 50.35
CA PRO A 486 -24.18 8.83 50.79
C PRO A 486 -23.46 7.94 49.77
N VAL A 487 -22.63 7.02 50.28
CA VAL A 487 -21.78 6.15 49.44
C VAL A 487 -22.62 5.05 48.81
N SER A 488 -22.63 4.99 47.47
CA SER A 488 -23.29 3.93 46.71
C SER A 488 -22.71 2.53 47.03
N PRO A 489 -23.52 1.46 46.96
CA PRO A 489 -23.06 0.10 47.26
C PRO A 489 -21.87 -0.37 46.42
N GLU A 490 -21.84 0.02 45.14
CA GLU A 490 -20.75 -0.30 44.21
C GLU A 490 -19.43 0.39 44.58
N LEU A 491 -19.50 1.69 44.91
CA LEU A 491 -18.34 2.47 45.29
C LEU A 491 -17.80 2.06 46.67
N ARG A 492 -18.68 1.70 47.61
CA ARG A 492 -18.31 1.25 48.95
C ARG A 492 -17.38 0.03 48.91
N LYS A 493 -17.72 -1.00 48.14
CA LYS A 493 -16.87 -2.21 47.99
C LYS A 493 -15.48 -1.88 47.47
N ARG A 494 -15.37 -0.94 46.52
CA ARG A 494 -14.07 -0.52 45.97
C ARG A 494 -13.26 0.27 46.99
N LEU A 495 -13.88 1.17 47.73
CA LEU A 495 -13.23 1.96 48.78
C LEU A 495 -12.74 1.09 49.95
N GLU A 496 -13.52 0.09 50.36
CA GLU A 496 -13.11 -0.91 51.35
C GLU A 496 -11.87 -1.70 50.90
N ASN A 497 -11.83 -2.12 49.63
CA ASN A 497 -10.69 -2.83 49.07
C ASN A 497 -9.43 -1.95 49.04
N LEU A 498 -9.54 -0.66 48.70
CA LEU A 498 -8.42 0.27 48.73
C LEU A 498 -7.88 0.48 50.16
N ASP A 499 -8.76 0.61 51.16
CA ASP A 499 -8.34 0.74 52.56
C ASP A 499 -7.64 -0.53 53.07
N LYS A 500 -8.15 -1.72 52.72
CA LYS A 500 -7.49 -3.01 53.02
C LYS A 500 -6.11 -3.09 52.39
N GLN A 501 -5.96 -2.74 51.12
CA GLN A 501 -4.67 -2.73 50.42
C GLN A 501 -3.66 -1.77 51.06
N TYR A 502 -4.12 -0.60 51.51
CA TYR A 502 -3.28 0.36 52.23
C TYR A 502 -2.70 -0.25 53.52
N TRP A 503 -3.53 -0.91 54.33
CA TRP A 503 -3.08 -1.54 55.58
C TRP A 503 -2.19 -2.75 55.35
N ILE A 504 -2.43 -3.55 54.31
CA ILE A 504 -1.54 -4.65 53.91
C ILE A 504 -0.15 -4.11 53.59
N LYS A 505 -0.06 -3.05 52.76
CA LYS A 505 1.23 -2.42 52.41
C LYS A 505 1.93 -1.84 53.63
N ARG A 506 1.18 -1.16 54.50
CA ARG A 506 1.74 -0.57 55.73
C ARG A 506 2.29 -1.62 56.70
N ARG A 507 1.57 -2.73 56.90
CA ARG A 507 2.04 -3.87 57.73
C ARG A 507 3.26 -4.55 57.12
N ALA A 508 3.29 -4.72 55.79
CA ALA A 508 4.44 -5.26 55.09
C ALA A 508 5.68 -4.35 55.22
N GLN A 509 5.48 -3.04 55.21
CA GLN A 509 6.57 -2.07 55.38
C GLN A 509 7.08 -2.02 56.81
N GLN A 510 6.19 -2.10 57.82
CA GLN A 510 6.57 -2.21 59.23
C GLN A 510 7.39 -3.48 59.52
N ARG A 511 7.09 -4.60 58.85
CA ARG A 511 7.87 -5.85 58.93
C ARG A 511 9.24 -5.80 58.23
N LYS A 512 9.50 -4.80 57.39
CA LYS A 512 10.80 -4.59 56.73
C LYS A 512 11.71 -3.64 57.51
N THR A 513 11.14 -2.86 58.42
CA THR A 513 11.83 -1.86 59.24
C THR A 513 11.97 -2.28 60.71
N ALA A 514 11.36 -3.41 61.08
CA ALA A 514 11.57 -4.14 62.32
C ALA A 514 12.39 -5.39 61.99
#